data_AF-A0A7V1PRY9-F1
#
_entry.id   AF-A0A7V1PRY9-F1
#
_cell.length_a   1.000
_cell.length_b   1.000
_cell.length_c   1.000
_cell.angle_alpha   90.00
_cell.angle_beta   90.00
_cell.angle_gamma   90.00
#
_symmetry.space_group_name_H-M   'P 1'
#
loop_
_entity.id
_entity.type
_entity.pdbx_description
1 polymer ?
#
loop_
_entity_poly.entity_id
_entity_poly.type
_entity_poly.pdbx_seq_one_letter_code
_entity_poly.pdbx_strand_id
1 'polypeptide(L)'
;MIFELKLEYWILKNFSTISAFSDELGISRTNISRYLNGTRKPGYRFFKKIKKMGCDLNWLFEDETKESKSLFKKIKDNNLLLLIFISSFIGNSHITEFIIIF
;
A
#
# COMPACT_ATOMS: atom_id res chain seq x y z
N MET A 1 4.58 0.19 -11.87
CA MET A 1 3.99 1.44 -12.40
C MET A 1 3.14 2.07 -11.30
N ILE A 2 2.39 3.15 -11.58
CA ILE A 2 1.69 3.92 -10.52
C ILE A 2 0.59 3.09 -9.83
N PHE A 3 -0.16 2.30 -10.60
CA PHE A 3 -1.19 1.40 -10.11
C PHE A 3 -0.64 0.43 -9.06
N GLU A 4 0.49 -0.22 -9.35
CA GLU A 4 1.04 -1.21 -8.45
C GLU A 4 1.52 -0.58 -7.12
N LEU A 5 2.01 0.65 -7.16
CA LEU A 5 2.41 1.41 -5.96
C LEU A 5 1.21 1.83 -5.12
N LYS A 6 0.13 2.31 -5.75
CA LYS A 6 -1.13 2.63 -5.07
C LYS A 6 -1.72 1.40 -4.39
N LEU A 7 -1.71 0.26 -5.09
CA LEU A 7 -2.17 -1.01 -4.55
C LEU A 7 -1.32 -1.43 -3.34
N GLU A 8 0.01 -1.39 -3.46
CA GLU A 8 0.95 -1.70 -2.38
C GLU A 8 0.71 -0.80 -1.15
N TYR A 9 0.57 0.51 -1.37
CA TYR A 9 0.26 1.47 -0.32
C TYR A 9 -1.06 1.15 0.40
N TRP A 10 -2.13 0.93 -0.35
CA TRP A 10 -3.44 0.63 0.24
C TRP A 10 -3.41 -0.68 1.05
N ILE A 11 -2.71 -1.71 0.56
CA ILE A 11 -2.53 -2.97 1.28
C ILE A 11 -1.83 -2.74 2.63
N LEU A 12 -0.67 -2.07 2.62
CA LEU A 12 0.11 -1.85 3.83
C LEU A 12 -0.62 -0.97 4.85
N LYS A 13 -1.39 0.00 4.37
CA LYS A 13 -2.21 0.88 5.21
C LYS A 13 -3.33 0.13 5.95
N ASN A 14 -3.92 -0.90 5.34
CA ASN A 14 -5.13 -1.54 5.88
C ASN A 14 -4.87 -2.93 6.50
N PHE A 15 -3.77 -3.61 6.15
CA PHE A 15 -3.54 -5.01 6.55
C PHE A 15 -2.18 -5.27 7.22
N SER A 16 -1.38 -4.22 7.46
CA SER A 16 -0.05 -4.29 8.08
C SER A 16 1.03 -4.99 7.23
N THR A 17 0.70 -6.10 6.56
CA THR A 17 1.61 -6.86 5.69
C THR A 17 0.89 -7.40 4.45
N ILE A 18 1.68 -7.70 3.40
CA ILE A 18 1.18 -8.36 2.19
C ILE A 18 0.66 -9.78 2.50
N SER A 19 1.22 -10.46 3.52
CA SER A 19 0.75 -11.79 3.91
C SER A 19 -0.66 -11.72 4.47
N ALA A 20 -0.90 -10.84 5.45
CA ALA A 20 -2.21 -10.68 6.07
C ALA A 20 -3.29 -10.32 5.03
N PHE A 21 -2.97 -9.45 4.07
CA PHE A 21 -3.87 -9.17 2.96
C PHE A 21 -4.12 -10.39 2.06
N SER A 22 -3.08 -11.18 1.77
CA SER A 22 -3.20 -12.39 0.95
C SER A 22 -4.10 -13.43 1.61
N ASP A 23 -3.95 -13.60 2.93
CA ASP A 23 -4.71 -14.52 3.75
C ASP A 23 -6.20 -14.10 3.79
N GLU A 24 -6.48 -12.82 4.04
CA GLU A 24 -7.84 -12.25 4.05
C GLU A 24 -8.52 -12.33 2.67
N LEU A 25 -7.76 -12.05 1.60
CA LEU A 25 -8.28 -12.11 0.23
C LEU A 25 -8.48 -13.56 -0.26
N GLY A 26 -7.84 -14.54 0.39
CA GLY A 26 -7.80 -15.93 -0.01
C GLY A 26 -7.07 -16.15 -1.34
N ILE A 27 -5.95 -15.47 -1.55
CA ILE A 27 -5.11 -15.59 -2.76
C ILE A 27 -3.65 -15.79 -2.34
N SER A 28 -2.89 -16.61 -3.07
CA SER A 28 -1.48 -16.82 -2.76
C SER A 28 -0.66 -15.52 -2.82
N ARG A 29 0.29 -15.38 -1.88
CA ARG A 29 1.26 -14.28 -1.85
C ARG A 29 2.00 -14.11 -3.17
N THR A 30 2.32 -15.20 -3.86
CA THR A 30 2.96 -15.17 -5.18
C THR A 30 2.13 -14.44 -6.22
N ASN A 31 0.80 -14.63 -6.24
CA ASN A 31 -0.08 -13.91 -7.15
C ASN A 31 -0.13 -12.42 -6.83
N ILE A 32 -0.19 -12.05 -5.54
CA ILE A 32 -0.11 -10.64 -5.13
C ILE A 32 1.22 -10.02 -5.55
N SER A 33 2.34 -10.69 -5.30
CA SER A 33 3.67 -10.22 -5.74
C SER A 33 3.74 -9.99 -7.25
N ARG A 34 3.15 -10.88 -8.06
CA ARG A 34 3.06 -10.68 -9.52
C ARG A 34 2.23 -9.46 -9.90
N TYR A 35 1.16 -9.15 -9.14
CA TYR A 35 0.40 -7.92 -9.33
C TYR A 35 1.23 -6.69 -8.97
N LEU A 36 1.89 -6.68 -7.82
CA LEU A 36 2.69 -5.55 -7.32
C LEU A 36 3.94 -5.29 -8.18
N ASN A 37 4.49 -6.32 -8.81
CA ASN A 37 5.61 -6.19 -9.74
C ASN A 37 5.16 -5.89 -11.17
N GLY A 38 3.85 -5.85 -11.43
CA GLY A 38 3.29 -5.59 -12.76
C GLY A 38 3.49 -6.72 -13.77
N THR A 39 4.02 -7.88 -13.35
CA THR A 39 4.21 -9.06 -14.21
C THR A 39 2.89 -9.76 -14.55
N ARG A 40 1.84 -9.46 -13.79
CA ARG A 40 0.47 -9.89 -14.07
C ARG A 40 -0.51 -8.77 -13.74
N LYS A 41 -1.55 -8.59 -14.56
CA LYS A 41 -2.66 -7.70 -14.23
C LYS A 41 -3.74 -8.45 -13.44
N PRO A 42 -4.30 -7.86 -12.36
CA PRO A 42 -5.43 -8.47 -11.66
C PRO A 42 -6.69 -8.48 -12.53
N GLY A 43 -7.53 -9.50 -12.34
CA GLY A 43 -8.82 -9.60 -13.04
C GLY A 43 -9.98 -9.01 -12.25
N TYR A 44 -11.16 -8.95 -12.87
CA TYR A 44 -12.40 -8.43 -12.26
C TYR A 44 -12.69 -8.98 -10.85
N ARG A 45 -12.49 -10.28 -10.63
CA ARG A 45 -12.75 -10.92 -9.32
C ARG A 45 -11.88 -10.33 -8.20
N PHE A 46 -10.65 -9.94 -8.51
CA PHE A 46 -9.76 -9.29 -7.55
C PHE A 46 -10.31 -7.91 -7.17
N PHE A 47 -10.62 -7.08 -8.17
CA PHE A 47 -11.16 -5.74 -7.96
C PHE A 47 -12.49 -5.75 -7.19
N LYS A 48 -13.37 -6.71 -7.48
CA LYS A 48 -14.62 -6.92 -6.74
C LYS A 48 -14.37 -7.23 -5.26
N LYS A 49 -13.35 -8.03 -4.94
CA LYS A 49 -13.00 -8.36 -3.55
C LYS A 49 -12.42 -7.16 -2.81
N ILE A 50 -11.41 -6.48 -3.37
CA ILE A 50 -10.79 -5.34 -2.69
C ILE A 50 -11.76 -4.15 -2.54
N LYS A 51 -12.69 -3.96 -3.49
CA LYS A 51 -13.77 -2.97 -3.35
C LYS A 51 -14.67 -3.28 -2.15
N LYS A 52 -15.01 -4.56 -1.94
CA LYS A 52 -15.76 -4.98 -0.74
C LYS A 52 -14.98 -4.78 0.56
N MET A 53 -13.66 -4.81 0.50
CA MET A 53 -12.75 -4.51 1.61
C MET A 53 -12.52 -2.99 1.80
N GLY A 54 -13.23 -2.14 1.06
CA GLY A 54 -13.15 -0.68 1.21
C GLY A 54 -12.11 0.01 0.32
N CYS A 55 -11.55 -0.68 -0.68
CA CYS A 55 -10.67 -0.03 -1.66
C CYS A 55 -11.49 0.84 -2.63
N ASP A 56 -11.17 2.13 -2.70
CA ASP A 56 -11.67 3.01 -3.75
C ASP A 56 -10.96 2.70 -5.08
N LEU A 57 -11.70 2.09 -5.99
CA LEU A 57 -11.20 1.73 -7.31
C LEU A 57 -10.94 2.94 -8.20
N ASN A 58 -11.68 4.05 -8.03
CA ASN A 58 -11.45 5.25 -8.82
C ASN A 58 -10.08 5.83 -8.49
N TRP A 59 -9.80 6.03 -7.20
CA TRP A 59 -8.48 6.44 -6.72
C TRP A 59 -7.35 5.49 -7.17
N LEU A 60 -7.61 4.17 -7.16
CA LEU A 60 -6.64 3.15 -7.55
C LEU A 60 -6.25 3.23 -9.05
N PHE A 61 -7.23 3.50 -9.91
CA PHE A 61 -7.03 3.58 -11.36
C PHE A 61 -6.73 5.00 -11.87
N GLU A 62 -6.90 6.01 -11.03
CA GLU A 62 -6.63 7.39 -11.39
C GLU A 62 -5.17 7.56 -11.82
N ASP A 63 -5.00 7.92 -13.09
CA ASP A 63 -3.72 8.26 -13.69
C ASP A 63 -3.31 9.64 -13.18
N GLU A 64 -2.40 9.65 -12.22
CA GLU A 64 -1.86 10.91 -11.73
C GLU A 64 -0.85 11.52 -12.72
N THR A 65 -0.71 12.84 -12.62
CA THR A 65 0.15 13.68 -13.46
C THR A 65 1.63 13.23 -13.41
N LYS A 66 2.45 13.70 -14.37
CA LYS A 66 3.87 13.35 -14.47
C LYS A 66 4.65 13.57 -13.16
N GLU A 67 4.24 14.54 -12.35
CA GLU A 67 4.91 14.90 -11.09
C GLU A 67 4.75 13.83 -10.01
N SER A 68 3.55 13.29 -9.81
CA SER A 68 3.33 12.31 -8.75
C SER A 68 4.03 10.97 -9.05
N LYS A 69 4.13 10.59 -10.32
CA LYS A 69 4.90 9.42 -10.78
C LYS A 69 6.34 9.50 -10.33
N SER A 70 6.93 10.70 -10.31
CA SER A 70 8.30 10.93 -9.85
C SER A 70 8.43 10.80 -8.33
N LEU A 71 7.43 11.25 -7.57
CA LEU A 71 7.39 11.15 -6.10
C LEU A 71 7.26 9.70 -5.65
N PHE A 72 6.30 8.96 -6.20
CA PHE A 72 6.08 7.56 -5.85
C PHE A 72 7.30 6.68 -6.19
N LYS A 73 8.00 6.97 -7.29
CA LYS A 73 9.24 6.27 -7.64
C LYS A 73 10.35 6.53 -6.62
N LYS A 74 10.58 7.81 -6.27
CA LYS A 74 11.55 8.19 -5.21
C LYS A 74 11.22 7.56 -3.85
N ILE A 75 9.94 7.45 -3.52
CA ILE A 75 9.47 6.86 -2.26
C ILE A 75 9.80 5.36 -2.18
N LYS A 76 9.62 4.62 -3.28
CA LYS A 76 9.98 3.20 -3.36
C LYS A 76 11.48 2.97 -3.28
N ASP A 77 12.26 3.81 -3.96
CA ASP A 77 13.71 3.66 -4.05
C ASP A 77 14.40 3.98 -2.70
N ASN A 78 13.81 4.84 -1.88
CA ASN A 78 14.43 5.34 -0.63
C ASN A 78 13.93 4.69 0.67
N ASN A 79 13.19 3.56 0.62
CA ASN A 79 12.57 2.96 1.82
C ASN A 79 11.71 3.95 2.65
N LEU A 80 11.34 5.10 2.07
CA LEU A 80 10.64 6.22 2.72
C LEU A 80 9.19 5.87 3.09
N LEU A 81 8.63 4.79 2.54
CA LEU A 81 7.34 4.26 2.97
C LEU A 81 7.34 3.93 4.47
N LEU A 82 8.45 3.45 5.03
CA LEU A 82 8.61 3.25 6.47
C LEU A 82 8.62 4.56 7.24
N LEU A 83 9.27 5.61 6.72
CA LEU A 83 9.36 6.91 7.40
C LEU A 83 8.03 7.68 7.36
N ILE A 84 7.27 7.59 6.25
CA ILE A 84 5.90 8.11 6.16
C ILE A 84 4.96 7.30 7.05
N PHE A 85 5.15 5.98 7.13
CA PHE A 85 4.39 5.12 8.04
C PHE A 85 4.65 5.51 9.50
N ILE A 86 5.91 5.72 9.89
CA ILE A 86 6.30 6.21 11.23
C ILE A 86 5.72 7.59 11.50
N SER A 87 5.82 8.55 10.57
CA SER A 87 5.27 9.91 10.79
C SER A 87 3.75 9.95 10.83
N SER A 88 3.07 9.09 10.07
CA SER A 88 1.60 8.96 10.09
C SER A 88 1.09 8.25 11.35
N PHE A 89 1.91 7.37 11.95
CA PHE A 89 1.59 6.68 13.21
C PHE A 89 1.85 7.59 14.43
N ILE A 90 2.90 8.44 14.38
CA ILE A 90 3.20 9.44 15.41
C ILE A 90 2.11 10.52 15.51
N GLY A 91 1.35 10.75 14.44
CA GLY A 91 0.27 11.74 14.42
C GLY A 91 -1.01 11.37 15.18
N ASN A 92 -1.15 10.16 15.74
CA ASN A 92 -2.35 9.73 16.47
C ASN A 92 -2.02 8.77 17.63
N SER A 93 -1.29 9.25 18.63
CA SER A 93 -1.48 8.89 20.05
C SER A 93 -0.43 9.60 20.89
N HIS A 94 -0.84 10.01 22.09
CA HIS A 94 -0.03 10.50 23.19
C HIS A 94 1.17 9.58 23.51
N ILE A 95 2.26 9.67 22.74
CA ILE A 95 3.55 9.06 23.09
C ILE A 95 4.64 10.11 22.91
N THR A 96 4.48 11.24 23.60
CA THR A 96 5.55 12.20 23.86
C THR A 96 6.29 11.91 25.16
N GLU A 97 5.98 10.84 25.90
CA GLU A 97 6.57 10.63 27.24
C GLU A 97 7.50 9.42 27.42
N PHE A 98 7.70 8.55 26.41
CA PHE A 98 8.44 7.29 26.63
C PHE A 98 9.85 7.19 26.03
N ILE A 99 10.40 8.26 25.42
CA ILE A 99 11.78 8.22 24.86
C ILE A 99 12.77 9.09 25.67
N ILE A 100 12.35 9.65 26.80
CA ILE A 100 13.30 10.14 27.82
C ILE A 100 13.16 9.18 29.00
N ILE A 101 14.28 8.61 29.45
CA ILE A 101 14.44 7.57 30.48
C ILE A 101 14.41 6.13 29.91
N PHE A 102 15.49 5.72 29.23
CA PHE A 102 16.53 4.83 29.78
C PHE A 102 17.70 4.71 28.79
#